data_AF-A0A1A9LGX3-F1
#
_entry.id   AF-A0A1A9LGX3-F1
#
_cell.length_a   1.000
_cell.length_b   1.000
_cell.length_c   1.000
_cell.angle_alpha   90.00
_cell.angle_beta   90.00
_cell.angle_gamma   90.00
#
_symmetry.space_group_name_H-M   'P 1'
#
loop_
_entity.id
_entity.type
_entity.pdbx_description
1 polymer ?
#
loop_
_entity_poly.entity_id
_entity_poly.type
_entity_poly.pdbx_seq_one_letter_code
_entity_poly.pdbx_strand_id
1 'polypeptide(L)'
;MIFKTKLLFPLLLLIFSISVSCDKEEDEISGCTDSLSYNYNPSAVSDNGTCEYYYGGREKGQIDVGAIVDLNNEYNIYIDGEYIGRLTYYFPNGLECGNPDAVGRIFDSGSHVIRAEGNGGSEIREGLVVLDPQECLVVLVENLPIIGNNKGDVKFWVNQDYGCGLITVNLNGVGSSTISGYYNGSPDCIVDGVGGNFNDLLPGIYNYSASCQGYNWNGSVTITQNGCFKLQLVL
;
A
#
# COMPACT_ATOMS: atom_id res chain seq x y z
N MET A 1 30.28 -49.01 -95.47
CA MET A 1 29.17 -49.86 -95.94
C MET A 1 27.94 -49.50 -95.11
N ILE A 2 26.82 -49.27 -95.80
CA ILE A 2 25.59 -48.62 -95.32
C ILE A 2 24.74 -49.58 -94.48
N PHE A 3 24.09 -49.09 -93.41
CA PHE A 3 22.69 -49.44 -93.11
C PHE A 3 21.94 -48.23 -92.52
N LYS A 4 20.90 -47.81 -93.25
CA LYS A 4 19.86 -46.85 -92.85
C LYS A 4 18.80 -47.58 -92.03
N THR A 5 18.18 -46.91 -91.07
CA THR A 5 16.72 -47.00 -90.87
C THR A 5 16.18 -45.82 -90.05
N LYS A 6 15.31 -45.02 -90.69
CA LYS A 6 14.39 -44.07 -90.04
C LYS A 6 13.26 -44.87 -89.36
N LEU A 7 12.75 -44.44 -88.20
CA LEU A 7 11.33 -44.09 -87.98
C LEU A 7 10.99 -43.89 -86.48
N LEU A 8 10.04 -42.97 -86.25
CA LEU A 8 9.05 -42.89 -85.15
C LEU A 8 9.45 -42.18 -83.82
N PHE A 9 9.02 -40.92 -83.69
CA PHE A 9 8.57 -40.28 -82.44
C PHE A 9 7.50 -41.17 -81.74
N PRO A 10 7.36 -41.22 -80.38
CA PRO A 10 7.01 -40.05 -79.57
C PRO A 10 7.43 -40.06 -78.07
N LEU A 11 7.11 -38.96 -77.36
CA LEU A 11 6.74 -38.94 -75.93
C LEU A 11 7.76 -39.41 -74.87
N LEU A 12 8.59 -38.51 -74.33
CA LEU A 12 9.01 -38.62 -72.92
C LEU A 12 9.28 -37.24 -72.31
N LEU A 13 8.34 -36.84 -71.44
CA LEU A 13 8.49 -36.02 -70.24
C LEU A 13 9.78 -35.20 -70.12
N LEU A 14 9.69 -33.90 -70.34
CA LEU A 14 10.33 -32.94 -69.45
C LEU A 14 9.65 -31.57 -69.52
N ILE A 15 8.31 -31.55 -69.48
CA ILE A 15 7.64 -30.40 -68.89
C ILE A 15 7.80 -30.64 -67.39
N PHE A 16 8.91 -30.16 -66.83
CA PHE A 16 9.02 -29.96 -65.40
C PHE A 16 7.98 -28.89 -65.10
N SER A 17 6.77 -29.37 -64.82
CA SER A 17 5.68 -28.58 -64.27
C SER A 17 6.24 -27.98 -63.01
N ILE A 18 6.74 -26.75 -63.12
CA ILE A 18 6.90 -25.88 -61.96
C ILE A 18 5.47 -25.60 -61.55
N SER A 19 4.87 -26.53 -60.81
CA SER A 19 3.82 -26.21 -59.88
C SER A 19 4.48 -25.30 -58.86
N VAL A 20 4.53 -24.01 -59.18
CA VAL A 20 4.44 -22.97 -58.16
C VAL A 20 3.16 -23.31 -57.42
N SER A 21 3.28 -24.09 -56.34
CA SER A 21 2.27 -24.10 -55.30
C SER A 21 2.26 -22.65 -54.84
N CYS A 22 1.30 -21.88 -55.34
CA CYS A 22 0.94 -20.64 -54.71
C CYS A 22 0.18 -21.06 -53.46
N ASP A 23 0.92 -21.54 -52.46
CA ASP A 23 0.43 -21.55 -51.10
C ASP A 23 0.21 -20.07 -50.82
N LYS A 24 -1.05 -19.65 -50.76
CA LYS A 24 -1.38 -18.37 -50.15
C LYS A 24 -0.80 -18.47 -48.76
N GLU A 25 0.32 -17.81 -48.52
CA GLU A 25 0.70 -17.40 -47.18
C GLU A 25 -0.43 -16.45 -46.75
N GLU A 26 -1.47 -16.99 -46.12
CA GLU A 26 -2.35 -16.16 -45.31
C GLU A 26 -1.44 -15.62 -44.22
N ASP A 27 -1.11 -14.33 -44.30
CA ASP A 27 -0.30 -13.67 -43.29
C ASP A 27 -0.95 -13.90 -41.92
N GLU A 28 -0.39 -14.83 -41.15
CA GLU A 28 -0.81 -15.08 -39.79
C GLU A 28 -0.65 -13.77 -39.01
N ILE A 29 -1.78 -13.24 -38.52
CA ILE A 29 -1.76 -12.00 -37.74
C ILE A 29 -0.99 -12.31 -36.45
N SER A 30 0.18 -11.70 -36.30
CA SER A 30 1.04 -11.85 -35.13
C SER A 30 0.95 -10.62 -34.23
N GLY A 31 0.90 -10.83 -32.92
CA GLY A 31 0.66 -9.79 -31.93
C GLY A 31 0.50 -10.41 -30.54
N CYS A 32 0.38 -9.59 -29.49
CA CYS A 32 0.19 -10.13 -28.15
C CYS A 32 -1.14 -10.90 -28.06
N THR A 33 -1.08 -12.16 -27.63
CA THR A 33 -2.26 -13.03 -27.47
C THR A 33 -2.74 -13.13 -26.01
N ASP A 34 -2.06 -12.46 -25.08
CA ASP A 34 -2.43 -12.47 -23.66
C ASP A 34 -3.44 -11.37 -23.35
N SER A 35 -4.66 -11.77 -22.96
CA SER A 35 -5.76 -10.86 -22.67
C SER A 35 -5.52 -9.94 -21.47
N LEU A 36 -4.53 -10.24 -20.63
CA LEU A 36 -4.15 -9.38 -19.50
C LEU A 36 -3.23 -8.23 -19.91
N SER A 37 -2.62 -8.28 -21.10
CA SER A 37 -1.78 -7.19 -21.57
C SER A 37 -2.65 -6.02 -22.07
N TYR A 38 -2.18 -4.79 -21.93
CA TYR A 38 -2.91 -3.62 -22.43
C TYR A 38 -2.81 -3.45 -23.95
N ASN A 39 -1.91 -4.19 -24.59
CA ASN A 39 -1.71 -4.23 -26.03
C ASN A 39 -2.16 -5.57 -26.65
N TYR A 40 -3.06 -6.28 -25.98
CA TYR A 40 -3.68 -7.50 -26.47
C TYR A 40 -4.33 -7.28 -27.83
N ASN A 41 -4.01 -8.15 -28.79
CA ASN A 41 -4.62 -8.15 -30.10
C ASN A 41 -5.55 -9.36 -30.26
N PRO A 42 -6.89 -9.18 -30.20
CA PRO A 42 -7.84 -10.28 -30.31
C PRO A 42 -7.82 -10.97 -31.69
N SER A 43 -7.22 -10.35 -32.70
CA SER A 43 -7.06 -10.93 -34.03
C SER A 43 -5.74 -11.68 -34.20
N ALA A 44 -4.81 -11.57 -33.25
CA ALA A 44 -3.54 -12.28 -33.32
C ALA A 44 -3.74 -13.78 -33.08
N VAL A 45 -3.22 -14.60 -33.99
CA VAL A 45 -3.24 -16.07 -33.89
C VAL A 45 -1.91 -16.63 -33.38
N SER A 46 -0.86 -15.80 -33.33
CA SER A 46 0.47 -16.16 -32.87
C SER A 46 1.10 -15.04 -32.04
N ASP A 47 1.60 -15.36 -30.86
CA ASP A 47 2.27 -14.42 -29.97
C ASP A 47 3.63 -13.99 -30.55
N ASN A 48 3.85 -12.68 -30.64
CA ASN A 48 5.11 -12.09 -31.08
C ASN A 48 6.03 -11.72 -29.91
N GLY A 49 5.63 -11.98 -28.66
CA GLY A 49 6.40 -11.64 -27.46
C GLY A 49 6.45 -10.14 -27.16
N THR A 50 5.58 -9.33 -27.79
CA THR A 50 5.50 -7.87 -27.52
C THR A 50 4.47 -7.52 -26.46
N CYS A 51 3.94 -8.48 -25.69
CA CYS A 51 2.97 -8.21 -24.64
C CYS A 51 3.52 -7.21 -23.60
N GLU A 52 2.74 -6.17 -23.30
CA GLU A 52 3.08 -5.15 -22.32
C GLU A 52 2.05 -5.08 -21.19
N TYR A 53 2.55 -4.89 -19.97
CA TYR A 53 1.79 -5.02 -18.74
C TYR A 53 1.93 -3.75 -17.88
N TYR A 54 0.86 -3.32 -17.22
CA TYR A 54 0.84 -2.08 -16.46
C TYR A 54 1.87 -2.06 -15.32
N TYR A 55 2.12 -3.22 -14.71
CA TYR A 55 2.99 -3.36 -13.54
C TYR A 55 4.34 -4.01 -13.85
N GLY A 56 4.77 -3.98 -15.12
CA GLY A 56 6.08 -4.46 -15.55
C GLY A 56 6.25 -5.97 -15.59
N GLY A 57 5.18 -6.74 -15.41
CA GLY A 57 5.15 -8.19 -15.57
C GLY A 57 3.73 -8.72 -15.53
N ARG A 58 3.47 -9.88 -16.15
CA ARG A 58 2.15 -10.52 -16.23
C ARG A 58 1.55 -10.83 -14.86
N GLU A 59 2.33 -11.52 -14.02
CA GLU A 59 1.94 -11.96 -12.67
C GLU A 59 2.23 -10.88 -11.63
N LYS A 60 1.87 -9.63 -11.92
CA LYS A 60 2.05 -8.50 -11.02
C LYS A 60 0.79 -7.68 -10.91
N GLY A 61 0.63 -7.00 -9.78
CA GLY A 61 -0.42 -6.03 -9.53
C GLY A 61 0.07 -4.93 -8.60
N GLN A 62 -0.80 -4.00 -8.27
CA GLN A 62 -0.52 -2.95 -7.30
C GLN A 62 -1.44 -3.09 -6.10
N ILE A 63 -0.87 -2.91 -4.90
CA ILE A 63 -1.66 -2.80 -3.66
C ILE A 63 -1.42 -1.41 -3.11
N ASP A 64 -2.51 -0.66 -2.93
CA ASP A 64 -2.52 0.64 -2.27
C ASP A 64 -3.32 0.58 -0.98
N VAL A 65 -2.68 0.98 0.11
CA VAL A 65 -3.27 1.00 1.44
C VAL A 65 -3.58 2.44 1.85
N GLY A 66 -4.79 2.67 2.33
CA GLY A 66 -5.21 3.96 2.86
C GLY A 66 -6.41 3.87 3.79
N ALA A 67 -7.03 5.01 4.08
CA ALA A 67 -8.26 5.08 4.87
C ALA A 67 -9.19 6.13 4.26
N ILE A 68 -10.52 5.95 4.33
CA ILE A 68 -11.51 6.95 3.89
C ILE A 68 -12.19 7.66 5.06
N VAL A 69 -11.98 7.17 6.28
CA VAL A 69 -12.41 7.82 7.52
C VAL A 69 -11.21 8.30 8.34
N ASP A 70 -11.40 9.37 9.11
CA ASP A 70 -10.42 9.81 10.08
C ASP A 70 -10.37 8.83 11.26
N LEU A 71 -9.33 8.00 11.28
CA LEU A 71 -9.11 7.02 12.33
C LEU A 71 -8.45 7.63 13.58
N ASN A 72 -8.20 8.96 13.61
CA ASN A 72 -7.47 9.66 14.67
C ASN A 72 -6.12 8.99 15.02
N ASN A 73 -5.52 8.31 14.05
CA ASN A 73 -4.28 7.57 14.19
C ASN A 73 -3.53 7.55 12.85
N GLU A 74 -2.24 7.30 12.91
CA GLU A 74 -1.38 7.11 11.75
C GLU A 74 -0.84 5.69 11.79
N TYR A 75 -0.70 5.06 10.63
CA TYR A 75 -0.35 3.65 10.55
C TYR A 75 0.97 3.44 9.81
N ASN A 76 1.87 2.69 10.42
CA ASN A 76 2.96 2.04 9.70
C ASN A 76 2.36 0.84 8.96
N ILE A 77 2.50 0.83 7.64
CA ILE A 77 1.94 -0.21 6.79
C ILE A 77 3.03 -1.22 6.45
N TYR A 78 2.70 -2.48 6.66
CA TYR A 78 3.51 -3.63 6.32
C TYR A 78 2.74 -4.53 5.35
N ILE A 79 3.45 -5.03 4.34
CA ILE A 79 2.93 -6.03 3.41
C ILE A 79 3.90 -7.20 3.44
N ASP A 80 3.40 -8.39 3.77
CA ASP A 80 4.18 -9.62 3.99
C ASP A 80 5.33 -9.44 5.00
N GLY A 81 5.12 -8.54 5.98
CA GLY A 81 6.11 -8.20 7.01
C GLY A 81 7.15 -7.16 6.60
N GLU A 82 7.18 -6.71 5.33
CA GLU A 82 8.04 -5.60 4.91
C GLU A 82 7.34 -4.26 5.18
N TYR A 83 8.06 -3.31 5.80
CA TYR A 83 7.57 -1.94 5.95
C TYR A 83 7.53 -1.21 4.61
N ILE A 84 6.34 -0.78 4.19
CA ILE A 84 6.11 -0.14 2.90
C ILE A 84 6.12 1.38 3.02
N GLY A 85 5.53 1.91 4.09
CA GLY A 85 5.42 3.34 4.32
C GLY A 85 4.50 3.66 5.50
N ARG A 86 4.31 4.97 5.72
CA ARG A 86 3.47 5.49 6.79
C ARG A 86 2.25 6.19 6.21
N LEU A 87 1.07 5.78 6.64
CA LEU A 87 -0.19 6.41 6.31
C LEU A 87 -0.48 7.51 7.33
N THR A 88 -0.39 8.76 6.89
CA THR A 88 -0.62 9.97 7.73
C THR A 88 -1.83 10.79 7.28
N TYR A 89 -2.56 10.29 6.28
CA TYR A 89 -3.67 11.00 5.64
C TYR A 89 -4.83 10.04 5.36
N TYR A 90 -6.06 10.56 5.32
CA TYR A 90 -7.26 9.82 4.92
C TYR A 90 -7.97 10.53 3.77
N PHE A 91 -8.66 9.76 2.94
CA PHE A 91 -9.26 10.18 1.67
C PHE A 91 -10.80 10.24 1.80
N PRO A 92 -11.40 11.35 2.29
CA PRO A 92 -12.83 11.42 2.58
C PRO A 92 -13.74 11.22 1.36
N ASN A 93 -13.20 11.43 0.16
CA ASN A 93 -13.92 11.27 -1.12
C ASN A 93 -13.66 9.92 -1.79
N GLY A 94 -13.04 8.98 -1.09
CA GLY A 94 -12.60 7.70 -1.64
C GLY A 94 -11.12 7.71 -2.02
N LEU A 95 -10.55 6.51 -2.06
CA LEU A 95 -9.17 6.26 -2.49
C LEU A 95 -9.20 5.51 -3.82
N GLU A 96 -8.57 6.09 -4.83
CA GLU A 96 -8.31 5.45 -6.11
C GLU A 96 -6.92 4.81 -6.11
N CYS A 97 -6.80 3.69 -6.80
CA CYS A 97 -5.50 3.02 -6.96
C CYS A 97 -4.56 3.84 -7.86
N GLY A 98 -3.26 3.79 -7.60
CA GLY A 98 -2.25 4.67 -8.18
C GLY A 98 -2.16 6.05 -7.51
N ASN A 99 -2.89 6.30 -6.43
CA ASN A 99 -2.83 7.59 -5.75
C ASN A 99 -1.46 7.78 -5.07
N PRO A 100 -0.73 8.86 -5.38
CA PRO A 100 0.63 9.07 -4.87
C PRO A 100 0.71 9.29 -3.36
N ASP A 101 -0.40 9.69 -2.72
CA ASP A 101 -0.48 9.91 -1.27
C ASP A 101 -0.88 8.62 -0.52
N ALA A 102 -1.28 7.57 -1.24
CA ALA A 102 -1.55 6.27 -0.65
C ALA A 102 -0.24 5.50 -0.39
N VAL A 103 -0.28 4.56 0.55
CA VAL A 103 0.88 3.71 0.83
C VAL A 103 0.77 2.45 0.00
N GLY A 104 1.50 2.40 -1.11
CA GLY A 104 1.43 1.25 -2.01
C GLY A 104 2.66 1.04 -2.88
N ARG A 105 2.75 -0.18 -3.43
CA ARG A 105 3.81 -0.63 -4.34
C ARG A 105 3.28 -1.73 -5.27
N ILE A 106 4.11 -2.11 -6.23
CA ILE A 106 3.87 -3.26 -7.10
C ILE A 106 4.32 -4.54 -6.39
N PHE A 107 3.47 -5.56 -6.42
CA PHE A 107 3.72 -6.89 -5.87
C PHE A 107 3.49 -7.95 -6.94
N ASP A 108 4.02 -9.16 -6.73
CA ASP A 108 3.63 -10.32 -7.52
C ASP A 108 2.17 -10.69 -7.20
N SER A 109 1.44 -11.25 -8.16
CA SER A 109 0.07 -11.72 -7.92
C SER A 109 0.06 -12.86 -6.88
N GLY A 110 -1.02 -12.94 -6.09
CA GLY A 110 -1.15 -13.95 -5.04
C GLY A 110 -1.73 -13.41 -3.74
N SER A 111 -1.49 -14.16 -2.66
CA SER A 111 -1.99 -13.81 -1.33
C SER A 111 -0.98 -12.98 -0.56
N HIS A 112 -1.41 -11.85 -0.01
CA HIS A 112 -0.57 -10.94 0.77
C HIS A 112 -1.19 -10.69 2.14
N VAL A 113 -0.34 -10.59 3.16
CA VAL A 113 -0.75 -10.15 4.50
C VAL A 113 -0.53 -8.65 4.60
N ILE A 114 -1.62 -7.90 4.78
CA ILE A 114 -1.58 -6.47 5.04
C ILE A 114 -1.68 -6.27 6.54
N ARG A 115 -0.71 -5.54 7.10
CA ARG A 115 -0.68 -5.20 8.51
C ARG A 115 -0.50 -3.70 8.67
N ALA A 116 -1.42 -3.06 9.37
CA ALA A 116 -1.38 -1.64 9.71
C ALA A 116 -1.16 -1.52 11.22
N GLU A 117 0.01 -1.00 11.60
CA GLU A 117 0.35 -0.74 13.00
C GLU A 117 0.20 0.75 13.30
N GLY A 118 -0.82 1.08 14.07
CA GLY A 118 -1.05 2.39 14.64
C GLY A 118 0.14 2.85 15.46
N ASN A 119 0.38 4.15 15.43
CA ASN A 119 1.47 4.81 16.15
C ASN A 119 1.46 4.40 17.64
N GLY A 120 2.64 4.14 18.21
CA GLY A 120 2.78 3.68 19.59
C GLY A 120 2.41 2.21 19.87
N GLY A 121 2.03 1.42 18.84
CA GLY A 121 1.55 0.04 19.04
C GLY A 121 0.08 -0.03 19.48
N SER A 122 -0.62 1.10 19.42
CA SER A 122 -1.98 1.33 19.92
C SER A 122 -3.06 0.51 19.20
N GLU A 123 -2.89 0.26 17.90
CA GLU A 123 -3.82 -0.54 17.10
C GLU A 123 -3.06 -1.35 16.06
N ILE A 124 -3.33 -2.63 15.97
CA ILE A 124 -2.79 -3.50 14.93
C ILE A 124 -4.00 -4.05 14.21
N ARG A 125 -4.11 -3.66 12.94
CA ARG A 125 -5.06 -4.28 12.02
C ARG A 125 -4.31 -5.18 11.06
N GLU A 126 -4.87 -6.34 10.78
CA GLU A 126 -4.26 -7.29 9.87
C GLU A 126 -5.30 -8.10 9.12
N GLY A 127 -5.08 -8.28 7.83
CA GLY A 127 -5.94 -9.08 6.98
C GLY A 127 -5.18 -9.68 5.81
N LEU A 128 -5.69 -10.81 5.33
CA LEU A 128 -5.23 -11.44 4.10
C LEU A 128 -5.99 -10.83 2.92
N VAL A 129 -5.25 -10.45 1.88
CA VAL A 129 -5.82 -10.01 0.60
C VAL A 129 -5.30 -10.90 -0.52
N VAL A 130 -6.08 -11.02 -1.59
CA VAL A 130 -5.68 -11.72 -2.82
C VAL A 130 -5.57 -10.68 -3.91
N LEU A 131 -4.40 -10.61 -4.55
CA LEU A 131 -4.11 -9.73 -5.66
C LEU A 131 -4.10 -10.56 -6.95
N ASP A 132 -5.06 -10.28 -7.83
CA ASP A 132 -5.13 -10.91 -9.14
C ASP A 132 -4.07 -10.31 -10.10
N PRO A 133 -3.62 -11.05 -11.12
CA PRO A 133 -2.70 -10.53 -12.12
C PRO A 133 -3.27 -9.30 -12.84
N GLN A 134 -2.48 -8.25 -12.96
CA GLN A 134 -2.86 -6.93 -13.48
C GLN A 134 -3.98 -6.23 -12.69
N GLU A 135 -4.25 -6.63 -11.46
CA GLU A 135 -5.18 -5.94 -10.57
C GLU A 135 -4.51 -4.73 -9.89
N CYS A 136 -5.32 -3.69 -9.67
CA CYS A 136 -4.99 -2.58 -8.78
C CYS A 136 -5.92 -2.65 -7.57
N LEU A 137 -5.41 -3.19 -6.46
CA LEU A 137 -6.20 -3.45 -5.26
C LEU A 137 -6.05 -2.31 -4.25
N VAL A 138 -7.18 -1.73 -3.84
CA VAL A 138 -7.23 -0.75 -2.74
C VAL A 138 -7.63 -1.45 -1.45
N VAL A 139 -6.80 -1.30 -0.42
CA VAL A 139 -7.04 -1.84 0.92
C VAL A 139 -7.28 -0.69 1.89
N LEU A 140 -8.47 -0.67 2.48
CA LEU A 140 -8.84 0.32 3.48
C LEU A 140 -8.53 -0.21 4.88
N VAL A 141 -7.71 0.53 5.63
CA VAL A 141 -7.25 0.15 6.98
C VAL A 141 -8.43 -0.12 7.91
N GLU A 142 -9.48 0.70 7.87
CA GLU A 142 -10.69 0.54 8.68
C GLU A 142 -11.44 -0.77 8.44
N ASN A 143 -11.25 -1.40 7.27
CA ASN A 143 -11.86 -2.68 6.90
C ASN A 143 -11.02 -3.88 7.34
N LEU A 144 -9.77 -3.67 7.75
CA LEU A 144 -8.91 -4.74 8.26
C LEU A 144 -9.33 -5.12 9.70
N PRO A 145 -9.42 -6.43 10.02
CA PRO A 145 -9.65 -6.90 11.38
C PRO A 145 -8.62 -6.40 12.36
N ILE A 146 -9.04 -6.06 13.58
CA ILE A 146 -8.16 -5.66 14.67
C ILE A 146 -7.64 -6.94 15.37
N ILE A 147 -6.32 -7.10 15.48
CA ILE A 147 -5.67 -8.31 16.03
C ILE A 147 -4.78 -8.06 17.26
N GLY A 148 -4.54 -6.80 17.66
CA GLY A 148 -3.87 -6.38 18.90
C GLY A 148 -3.92 -4.85 19.02
N ASN A 149 -3.85 -4.17 20.16
CA ASN A 149 -3.90 -4.50 21.58
C ASN A 149 -5.03 -3.60 22.14
N ASN A 150 -5.86 -4.08 23.07
CA ASN A 150 -6.97 -3.29 23.63
C ASN A 150 -6.43 -2.15 24.52
N LYS A 151 -5.71 -1.18 23.95
CA LYS A 151 -4.91 -0.14 24.60
C LYS A 151 -4.94 1.14 23.79
N GLY A 152 -4.54 2.26 24.38
CA GLY A 152 -4.45 3.56 23.72
C GLY A 152 -3.39 4.44 24.36
N ASP A 153 -3.14 5.57 23.72
CA ASP A 153 -2.04 6.47 24.05
C ASP A 153 -2.57 7.85 24.42
N VAL A 154 -1.75 8.60 25.16
CA VAL A 154 -1.99 10.02 25.40
C VAL A 154 -0.71 10.83 25.24
N LYS A 155 -0.82 11.93 24.50
CA LYS A 155 0.22 12.98 24.43
C LYS A 155 -0.30 14.27 25.05
N PHE A 156 0.43 14.74 26.05
CA PHE A 156 0.29 16.08 26.60
C PHE A 156 1.22 17.05 25.87
N TRP A 157 0.73 18.22 25.49
CA TRP A 157 1.52 19.19 24.72
C TRP A 157 1.14 20.63 25.06
N VAL A 158 1.99 21.58 24.65
CA VAL A 158 1.75 23.02 24.75
C VAL A 158 2.03 23.68 23.40
N ASN A 159 1.37 24.80 23.11
CA ASN A 159 1.50 25.51 21.84
C ASN A 159 2.56 26.63 21.85
N GLN A 160 3.17 26.88 23.00
CA GLN A 160 4.20 27.89 23.19
C GLN A 160 5.01 27.57 24.44
N ASP A 161 6.15 28.23 24.59
CA ASP A 161 6.87 28.25 25.87
C ASP A 161 6.16 29.17 26.86
N TYR A 162 5.85 28.64 28.05
CA TYR A 162 5.27 29.41 29.17
C TYR A 162 6.33 30.03 30.08
N GLY A 163 7.62 29.84 29.79
CA GLY A 163 8.74 30.42 30.54
C GLY A 163 8.92 29.82 31.94
N CYS A 164 8.39 28.62 32.17
CA CYS A 164 8.39 27.95 33.48
C CYS A 164 9.31 26.73 33.58
N GLY A 165 10.09 26.47 32.52
CA GLY A 165 10.93 25.28 32.39
C GLY A 165 10.16 24.04 31.91
N LEU A 166 10.76 22.86 32.10
CA LEU A 166 10.15 21.58 31.73
C LEU A 166 8.86 21.36 32.50
N ILE A 167 7.79 20.96 31.80
CA ILE A 167 6.53 20.60 32.45
C ILE A 167 6.57 19.11 32.75
N THR A 168 6.48 18.74 34.03
CA THR A 168 6.34 17.34 34.43
C THR A 168 4.87 16.98 34.48
N VAL A 169 4.48 15.97 33.72
CA VAL A 169 3.14 15.39 33.72
C VAL A 169 3.19 14.06 34.47
N ASN A 170 2.30 13.88 35.43
CA ASN A 170 2.11 12.64 36.18
C ASN A 170 0.72 12.08 35.88
N LEU A 171 0.66 10.83 35.44
CA LEU A 171 -0.55 10.10 35.14
C LEU A 171 -0.75 9.04 36.23
N ASN A 172 -1.84 9.16 37.00
CA ASN A 172 -2.05 8.36 38.20
C ASN A 172 -2.09 6.86 37.88
N GLY A 173 -1.31 6.07 38.62
CA GLY A 173 -1.18 4.62 38.42
C GLY A 173 -0.31 4.20 37.25
N VAL A 174 0.25 5.15 36.48
CA VAL A 174 1.10 4.86 35.31
C VAL A 174 2.53 5.35 35.55
N GLY A 175 2.72 6.63 35.87
CA GLY A 175 4.04 7.23 36.04
C GLY A 175 4.08 8.67 35.54
N SER A 176 5.28 9.15 35.21
CA SER A 176 5.50 10.54 34.78
C SER A 176 6.24 10.65 33.45
N SER A 177 5.92 11.70 32.70
CA SER A 177 6.63 12.13 31.47
C SER A 177 6.87 13.64 31.52
N THR A 178 7.80 14.15 30.71
CA THR A 178 8.11 15.58 30.63
C THR A 178 7.76 16.16 29.27
N ILE A 179 7.22 17.37 29.24
CA ILE A 179 7.13 18.19 28.03
C ILE A 179 8.36 19.09 28.00
N SER A 180 9.15 19.00 26.94
CA SER A 180 10.45 19.67 26.79
C SER A 180 10.46 20.76 25.72
N GLY A 181 9.39 20.88 24.92
CA GLY A 181 9.21 21.92 23.91
C GLY A 181 7.74 22.18 23.61
N TYR A 182 7.47 22.75 22.45
CA TYR A 182 6.12 23.18 22.05
C TYR A 182 5.87 22.94 20.55
N TYR A 183 4.60 22.94 20.16
CA TYR A 183 4.17 22.68 18.79
C TYR A 183 3.35 23.85 18.23
N ASN A 184 3.45 24.10 16.92
CA ASN A 184 2.67 25.14 16.23
C ASN A 184 1.21 24.72 15.92
N GLY A 185 0.78 23.57 16.41
CA GLY A 185 -0.54 22.97 16.21
C GLY A 185 -0.66 21.66 16.99
N SER A 186 -1.82 21.01 16.89
CA SER A 186 -2.05 19.71 17.54
C SER A 186 -1.06 18.67 16.99
N PRO A 187 -0.14 18.11 17.81
CA PRO A 187 0.88 17.18 17.36
C PRO A 187 0.32 15.76 17.21
N ASP A 188 1.02 14.88 16.51
CA ASP A 188 0.70 13.45 16.48
C ASP A 188 1.18 12.75 17.77
N CYS A 189 0.73 11.52 18.04
CA CYS A 189 1.15 10.76 19.24
C CYS A 189 2.55 10.13 19.17
N ILE A 190 3.36 10.42 18.15
CA ILE A 190 4.73 9.88 18.03
C ILE A 190 5.53 10.18 19.30
N VAL A 191 6.37 9.25 19.74
CA VAL A 191 7.40 9.54 20.75
C VAL A 191 8.54 10.32 20.08
N ASP A 192 8.41 11.65 20.04
CA ASP A 192 9.36 12.58 19.43
C ASP A 192 10.31 13.24 20.46
N GLY A 193 10.10 12.97 21.75
CA GLY A 193 10.87 13.54 22.86
C GLY A 193 10.49 14.98 23.24
N VAL A 194 9.49 15.56 22.58
CA VAL A 194 9.04 16.94 22.80
C VAL A 194 7.81 16.96 23.72
N GLY A 195 6.83 16.11 23.44
CA GLY A 195 5.59 15.98 24.20
C GLY A 195 5.71 15.09 25.45
N GLY A 196 4.72 15.18 26.32
CA GLY A 196 4.55 14.27 27.45
C GLY A 196 3.79 13.03 27.01
N ASN A 197 4.50 11.97 26.62
CA ASN A 197 3.92 10.75 26.05
C ASN A 197 3.67 9.67 27.11
N PHE A 198 2.51 9.02 27.04
CA PHE A 198 2.22 7.76 27.71
C PHE A 198 1.58 6.81 26.68
N ASN A 199 2.20 5.65 26.48
CA ASN A 199 1.77 4.70 25.46
C ASN A 199 1.31 3.37 26.08
N ASP A 200 0.54 2.60 25.32
CA ASP A 200 0.11 1.25 25.69
C ASP A 200 -0.70 1.19 27.01
N LEU A 201 -1.59 2.17 27.20
CA LEU A 201 -2.47 2.24 28.38
C LEU A 201 -3.77 1.48 28.13
N LEU A 202 -4.27 0.76 29.14
CA LEU A 202 -5.60 0.16 29.04
C LEU A 202 -6.69 1.23 28.89
N PRO A 203 -7.77 1.00 28.12
CA PRO A 203 -8.87 1.94 27.99
C PRO A 203 -9.48 2.24 29.36
N GLY A 204 -9.79 3.52 29.59
CA GLY A 204 -10.28 3.98 30.87
C GLY A 204 -10.03 5.46 31.09
N ILE A 205 -10.48 5.94 32.24
CA ILE A 205 -10.30 7.32 32.67
C ILE A 205 -9.09 7.39 33.59
N TYR A 206 -8.13 8.23 33.24
CA TYR A 206 -6.91 8.45 34.02
C TYR A 206 -6.87 9.89 34.51
N ASN A 207 -6.64 10.06 35.81
CA ASN A 207 -6.40 11.38 36.38
C ASN A 207 -4.94 11.78 36.14
N TYR A 208 -4.72 13.02 35.72
CA TYR A 208 -3.40 13.58 35.55
C TYR A 208 -3.20 14.83 36.41
N SER A 209 -1.95 15.08 36.75
CA SER A 209 -1.47 16.37 37.26
C SER A 209 -0.23 16.75 36.47
N ALA A 210 -0.14 17.99 36.03
CA ALA A 210 1.06 18.54 35.41
C ALA A 210 1.51 19.80 36.13
N SER A 211 2.80 20.05 36.20
CA SER A 211 3.34 21.23 36.87
C SER A 211 4.69 21.66 36.30
N CYS A 212 4.92 22.96 36.31
CA CYS A 212 6.22 23.59 36.13
C CYS A 212 6.34 24.76 37.12
N GLN A 213 7.39 25.58 37.03
CA GLN A 213 7.57 26.70 37.96
C GLN A 213 6.41 27.71 37.87
N GLY A 214 5.56 27.74 38.90
CA GLY A 214 4.47 28.72 39.03
C GLY A 214 3.15 28.35 38.35
N TYR A 215 3.08 27.24 37.61
CA TYR A 215 1.87 26.79 36.92
C TYR A 215 1.54 25.33 37.24
N ASN A 216 0.25 25.05 37.36
CA ASN A 216 -0.27 23.71 37.64
C ASN A 216 -1.49 23.43 36.76
N TRP A 217 -1.59 22.20 36.30
CA TRP A 217 -2.75 21.67 35.58
C TRP A 217 -3.17 20.37 36.23
N ASN A 218 -4.47 20.10 36.22
CA ASN A 218 -5.02 18.83 36.66
C ASN A 218 -6.30 18.53 35.88
N GLY A 219 -6.66 17.26 35.84
CA GLY A 219 -7.88 16.82 35.19
C GLY A 219 -7.88 15.32 34.97
N SER A 220 -8.69 14.91 34.00
CA SER A 220 -8.80 13.52 33.59
C SER A 220 -8.74 13.41 32.08
N VAL A 221 -8.09 12.36 31.58
CA VAL A 221 -8.10 11.97 30.17
C VAL A 221 -8.84 10.64 30.03
N THR A 222 -9.60 10.48 28.96
CA THR A 222 -10.22 9.20 28.62
C THR A 222 -9.39 8.55 27.53
N ILE A 223 -8.71 7.47 27.90
CA ILE A 223 -8.04 6.61 26.93
C ILE A 223 -9.09 5.69 26.36
N THR A 224 -9.36 5.83 25.07
CA THR A 224 -10.17 4.88 24.33
C THR A 224 -9.28 3.77 23.81
N GLN A 225 -9.88 2.60 23.60
CA GLN A 225 -9.21 1.56 22.83
C GLN A 225 -8.79 2.12 21.48
N ASN A 226 -7.53 1.87 21.11
CA ASN A 226 -6.90 2.25 19.86
C ASN A 226 -6.87 3.76 19.59
N GLY A 227 -7.11 4.57 20.62
CA GLY A 227 -7.13 6.03 20.50
C GLY A 227 -5.79 6.68 20.82
N CYS A 228 -5.46 7.74 20.10
CA CYS A 228 -4.43 8.71 20.46
C CYS A 228 -5.12 9.95 21.06
N PHE A 229 -5.18 10.05 22.38
CA PHE A 229 -5.73 11.23 23.05
C PHE A 229 -4.69 12.34 23.11
N LYS A 230 -5.03 13.53 22.61
CA LYS A 230 -4.11 14.68 22.57
C LYS A 230 -4.64 15.79 23.45
N LEU A 231 -3.90 16.14 24.49
CA LEU A 231 -4.29 17.19 25.42
C LEU A 231 -3.34 18.37 25.37
N GLN A 232 -3.84 19.51 24.91
CA GLN A 232 -3.15 20.78 25.06
C GLN A 232 -3.31 21.28 26.49
N LEU A 233 -2.19 21.51 27.19
CA LEU A 233 -2.19 22.28 28.43
C LEU A 233 -2.19 23.76 28.08
N VAL A 234 -3.16 24.51 28.62
CA VAL A 234 -3.32 25.95 28.40
C VAL A 234 -3.29 26.67 29.74
N LEU A 235 -2.78 27.90 29.76
CA LEU A 235 -2.82 28.79 30.93
C LEU A 235 -4.20 29.44 31.11
#